data_AF-A0A1S8XTB0-F1
#
_entry.id   AF-A0A1S8XTB0-F1
#
_cell.length_a   1.000
_cell.length_b   1.000
_cell.length_c   1.000
_cell.angle_alpha   90.00
_cell.angle_beta   90.00
_cell.angle_gamma   90.00
#
_symmetry.space_group_name_H-M   'P 1'
#
loop_
_entity.id
_entity.type
_entity.pdbx_description
1 polymer ?
#
loop_
_entity_poly.entity_id
_entity_poly.type
_entity_poly.pdbx_seq_one_letter_code
_entity_poly.pdbx_strand_id
1 'polypeptide(L)'
;MLTEPFDIPWPAAGIIRAVRRRADASQRELAAYAGVHPSTIGRIEAGALTPSIAVLRRLLAAAGFRLAVVDEFGRVLQPMRDRDDARDGAERRYPSHLDTILDPEPGEWWADVYGLARPPETFYRNRSYRDAMRRRSRWEVRVAKLRHVPPPPRAVPPYG
;
A
#
# COMPACT_ATOMS: atom_id res chain seq x y z
N MET A 1 5.14 -13.76 0.99
CA MET A 1 4.00 -14.55 1.48
C MET A 1 2.69 -13.96 1.00
N LEU A 2 1.70 -14.82 0.79
CA LEU A 2 0.29 -14.47 0.94
C LEU A 2 -0.05 -14.77 2.41
N THR A 3 -0.87 -13.94 3.05
CA THR A 3 -1.27 -14.10 4.45
C THR A 3 -2.64 -14.79 4.49
N GLU A 4 -2.89 -15.60 5.52
CA GLU A 4 -4.22 -16.18 5.75
C GLU A 4 -5.27 -15.07 5.88
N PRO A 5 -6.48 -15.24 5.33
CA PRO A 5 -7.52 -14.23 5.37
C PRO A 5 -7.99 -13.98 6.81
N PHE A 6 -8.12 -12.71 7.19
CA PHE A 6 -8.70 -12.31 8.47
C PHE A 6 -10.23 -12.42 8.41
N ASP A 7 -10.82 -13.39 9.11
CA ASP A 7 -12.28 -13.66 9.08
C ASP A 7 -13.07 -12.92 10.18
N ILE A 8 -12.63 -11.70 10.51
CA ILE A 8 -13.28 -10.89 11.56
C ILE A 8 -14.40 -10.06 10.91
N PRO A 9 -15.66 -10.15 11.38
CA PRO A 9 -16.75 -9.31 10.89
C PRO A 9 -16.40 -7.82 10.99
N TRP A 10 -16.52 -7.10 9.87
CA TRP A 10 -16.16 -5.69 9.82
C TRP A 10 -17.04 -4.84 10.75
N PRO A 11 -16.48 -4.19 11.80
CA PRO A 11 -17.26 -3.55 12.86
C PRO A 11 -17.74 -2.13 12.48
N ALA A 12 -18.41 -1.98 11.32
CA ALA A 12 -18.84 -0.68 10.79
C ALA A 12 -19.63 0.16 11.80
N ALA A 13 -20.61 -0.46 12.47
CA ALA A 13 -21.46 0.21 13.46
C ALA A 13 -20.64 0.79 14.63
N GLY A 14 -19.65 0.04 15.14
CA GLY A 14 -18.77 0.50 16.20
C GLY A 14 -17.87 1.66 15.77
N ILE A 15 -17.32 1.56 14.55
CA ILE A 15 -16.48 2.62 13.97
C ILE A 15 -17.28 3.93 13.83
N ILE A 16 -18.49 3.89 13.28
CA ILE A 16 -19.31 5.09 13.09
C ILE A 16 -19.69 5.74 14.44
N ARG A 17 -20.03 4.94 15.46
CA ARG A 17 -20.27 5.47 16.82
C ARG A 17 -19.04 6.16 17.39
N ALA A 18 -17.85 5.57 17.23
CA ALA A 18 -16.59 6.16 17.69
C ALA A 18 -16.27 7.48 16.97
N VAL A 19 -16.50 7.54 15.65
CA VAL A 19 -16.33 8.75 14.84
C VAL A 19 -17.22 9.88 15.34
N ARG A 20 -18.52 9.58 15.57
CA ARG A 20 -19.47 10.56 16.12
C ARG A 20 -19.04 11.09 17.47
N ARG A 21 -18.57 10.19 18.37
CA ARG A 21 -18.06 10.58 19.68
C ARG A 21 -16.82 11.47 19.56
N ARG A 22 -15.95 11.23 18.58
CA ARG A 22 -14.74 12.03 18.37
C ARG A 22 -15.02 13.41 17.77
N ALA A 23 -16.05 13.51 16.94
CA ALA A 23 -16.51 14.74 16.30
C ALA A 23 -17.55 15.51 17.13
N ASP A 24 -18.01 14.95 18.27
CA ASP A 24 -19.12 15.47 19.07
C ASP A 24 -20.39 15.75 18.25
N ALA A 25 -20.75 14.80 17.37
CA ALA A 25 -21.82 14.96 16.39
C ALA A 25 -23.01 14.01 16.61
N SER A 26 -24.22 14.55 16.49
CA SER A 26 -25.45 13.77 16.33
C SER A 26 -25.46 12.98 15.01
N GLN A 27 -26.38 12.03 14.86
CA GLN A 27 -26.53 11.29 13.59
C GLN A 27 -26.87 12.24 12.43
N ARG A 28 -27.69 13.27 12.70
CA ARG A 28 -28.13 14.24 11.69
C ARG A 28 -26.98 15.14 11.25
N GLU A 29 -26.16 15.61 12.19
CA GLU A 29 -24.98 16.45 11.89
C GLU A 29 -23.92 15.66 11.11
N LEU A 30 -23.62 14.43 11.54
CA LEU A 30 -22.69 13.58 10.79
C LEU A 30 -23.22 13.28 9.37
N ALA A 31 -24.51 13.01 9.24
CA ALA A 31 -25.14 12.77 7.94
C ALA A 31 -25.06 14.00 7.03
N ALA A 32 -25.36 15.18 7.56
CA ALA A 32 -25.27 16.45 6.85
C ALA A 32 -23.84 16.72 6.38
N TYR A 33 -22.86 16.57 7.26
CA TYR A 33 -21.44 16.77 6.93
C TYR A 33 -20.96 15.77 5.86
N ALA A 34 -21.37 14.51 5.97
CA ALA A 34 -20.99 13.46 5.02
C ALA A 34 -21.80 13.49 3.71
N GLY A 35 -22.82 14.34 3.59
CA GLY A 35 -23.70 14.41 2.41
C GLY A 35 -24.47 13.10 2.20
N VAL A 36 -25.06 12.55 3.27
CA VAL A 36 -25.92 11.36 3.24
C VAL A 36 -27.22 11.64 3.99
N HIS A 37 -28.25 10.82 3.74
CA HIS A 37 -29.52 10.96 4.45
C HIS A 37 -29.36 10.53 5.93
N PRO A 38 -29.99 11.19 6.92
CA PRO A 38 -29.85 10.83 8.33
C PRO A 38 -30.20 9.36 8.65
N SER A 39 -31.20 8.80 7.96
CA SER A 39 -31.58 7.38 8.13
C SER A 39 -30.46 6.41 7.72
N THR A 40 -29.52 6.82 6.86
CA THR A 40 -28.35 6.04 6.49
C THR A 40 -27.47 5.75 7.70
N ILE A 41 -27.24 6.75 8.57
CA ILE A 41 -26.42 6.58 9.79
C ILE A 41 -27.09 5.59 10.74
N GLY A 42 -28.39 5.75 10.99
CA GLY A 42 -29.14 4.85 11.86
C GLY A 42 -29.11 3.40 11.38
N ARG A 43 -29.28 3.16 10.06
CA ARG A 43 -29.19 1.82 9.48
C ARG A 43 -27.79 1.22 9.58
N ILE A 44 -26.74 2.02 9.42
CA ILE A 44 -25.35 1.56 9.61
C ILE A 44 -25.09 1.19 11.07
N GLU A 45 -25.47 2.05 12.01
CA GLU A 45 -25.27 1.79 13.44
C GLU A 45 -26.09 0.58 13.94
N ALA A 46 -27.25 0.31 13.33
CA ALA A 46 -28.06 -0.87 13.60
C ALA A 46 -27.54 -2.15 12.92
N GLY A 47 -26.52 -2.06 12.06
CA GLY A 47 -26.01 -3.20 11.29
C GLY A 47 -26.90 -3.62 10.10
N ALA A 48 -27.97 -2.87 9.82
CA ALA A 48 -28.90 -3.13 8.72
C ALA A 48 -28.41 -2.60 7.35
N LEU A 49 -27.28 -1.90 7.32
CA LEU A 49 -26.67 -1.36 6.10
C LEU A 49 -25.14 -1.33 6.23
N THR A 50 -24.46 -1.99 5.29
CA THR A 50 -23.01 -1.83 5.12
C THR A 50 -22.74 -0.60 4.25
N PRO A 51 -22.00 0.42 4.71
CA PRO A 51 -21.71 1.60 3.91
C PRO A 51 -20.74 1.24 2.78
N SER A 52 -20.89 1.90 1.62
CA SER A 52 -19.87 1.84 0.58
C SER A 52 -18.58 2.51 1.07
N ILE A 53 -17.43 2.16 0.48
CA ILE A 53 -16.13 2.79 0.80
C ILE A 53 -16.20 4.31 0.65
N ALA A 54 -16.91 4.81 -0.37
CA ALA A 54 -17.10 6.23 -0.60
C ALA A 54 -17.91 6.92 0.52
N VAL A 55 -18.95 6.28 1.04
CA VAL A 55 -19.72 6.79 2.19
C VAL A 55 -18.87 6.73 3.45
N LEU A 56 -18.21 5.60 3.71
CA LEU A 56 -17.36 5.42 4.88
C LEU A 56 -16.24 6.46 4.93
N ARG A 57 -15.57 6.73 3.80
CA ARG A 57 -14.54 7.78 3.69
C ARG A 57 -15.05 9.15 4.09
N ARG A 58 -16.27 9.52 3.64
CA ARG A 58 -16.88 10.82 3.97
C ARG A 58 -17.22 10.92 5.46
N LEU A 59 -17.78 9.86 6.04
CA LEU A 59 -18.09 9.79 7.46
C LEU A 59 -16.83 9.90 8.33
N LEU A 60 -15.79 9.15 8.00
CA LEU A 60 -14.51 9.18 8.72
C LEU A 60 -13.83 10.56 8.65
N ALA A 61 -13.89 11.19 7.48
CA ALA A 61 -13.31 12.52 7.27
C ALA A 61 -13.93 13.59 8.17
N ALA A 62 -15.19 13.44 8.61
CA ALA A 62 -15.85 14.35 9.53
C ALA A 62 -15.15 14.47 10.89
N ALA A 63 -14.46 13.42 11.34
CA ALA A 63 -13.68 13.42 12.57
C ALA A 63 -12.17 13.45 12.32
N GLY A 64 -11.73 13.77 11.10
CA GLY A 64 -10.31 13.83 10.73
C GLY A 64 -9.64 12.48 10.49
N PHE A 65 -10.40 11.39 10.36
CA PHE A 65 -9.86 10.06 10.08
C PHE A 65 -9.74 9.78 8.57
N ARG A 66 -8.84 8.87 8.21
CA ARG A 66 -8.63 8.41 6.83
C ARG A 66 -8.65 6.88 6.78
N LEU A 67 -9.13 6.33 5.67
CA LEU A 67 -8.99 4.90 5.37
C LEU A 67 -7.56 4.60 4.92
N ALA A 68 -6.99 3.54 5.46
CA ALA A 68 -5.69 3.01 5.06
C ALA A 68 -5.78 1.49 4.97
N VAL A 69 -5.12 0.92 3.97
CA VAL A 69 -4.87 -0.52 3.93
C VAL A 69 -3.61 -0.77 4.75
N VAL A 70 -3.66 -1.72 5.67
CA VAL A 70 -2.54 -2.08 6.55
C VAL A 70 -2.23 -3.55 6.41
N ASP A 71 -0.98 -3.93 6.67
CA ASP A 71 -0.61 -5.34 6.80
C ASP A 71 -0.90 -5.87 8.21
N GLU A 72 -0.63 -7.16 8.43
CA GLU A 72 -0.82 -7.86 9.72
C GLU A 72 -0.06 -7.22 10.89
N PHE A 73 0.97 -6.42 10.61
CA PHE A 73 1.77 -5.70 11.60
C PHE A 73 1.34 -4.24 11.77
N GLY A 74 0.21 -3.85 11.18
CA GLY A 74 -0.33 -2.48 11.24
C GLY A 74 0.43 -1.47 10.37
N ARG A 75 1.30 -1.92 9.47
CA ARG A 75 2.06 -1.02 8.58
C ARG A 75 1.19 -0.63 7.39
N VAL A 76 1.08 0.67 7.14
CA VAL A 76 0.30 1.20 6.02
C VAL A 76 0.90 0.77 4.68
N LEU A 77 0.11 0.05 3.89
CA LEU A 77 0.40 -0.25 2.49
C LEU A 77 0.36 1.07 1.70
N GLN A 78 1.52 1.48 1.20
CA GLN A 78 1.61 2.64 0.33
C GLN A 78 1.06 2.27 -1.05
N PRO A 79 0.19 3.10 -1.64
CA PRO A 79 -0.25 2.89 -3.02
C PRO A 79 0.95 2.79 -3.95
N MET A 80 0.90 1.82 -4.87
CA MET A 80 1.86 1.76 -5.97
C MET A 80 1.71 3.03 -6.80
N ARG A 81 2.83 3.69 -7.13
CA ARG A 81 2.83 4.79 -8.09
C ARG A 81 3.03 4.20 -9.47
N ASP A 82 2.09 4.43 -10.37
CA ASP A 82 2.31 4.18 -11.79
C ASP A 82 3.41 5.15 -12.25
N ARG A 83 4.45 4.62 -12.89
CA ARG A 83 5.44 5.42 -13.62
C ARG A 83 5.04 5.36 -15.08
N ASP A 84 4.60 6.49 -15.65
CA ASP A 84 4.14 6.55 -17.03
C ASP A 84 5.28 6.43 -18.06
N ASP A 85 6.51 6.67 -17.61
CA ASP A 85 7.77 6.62 -18.35
C ASP A 85 8.39 5.21 -18.45
N ALA A 86 7.90 4.24 -17.68
CA ALA A 86 8.43 2.87 -17.65
C ALA A 86 7.61 1.93 -18.54
N ARG A 87 7.88 1.93 -19.84
CA ARG A 87 7.28 1.01 -20.82
C ARG A 87 8.37 0.19 -21.51
N ASP A 88 8.05 -1.04 -21.86
CA ASP A 88 8.98 -1.86 -22.64
C ASP A 88 9.12 -1.35 -24.09
N GLY A 89 10.06 -1.91 -24.86
CA GLY A 89 10.28 -1.57 -26.27
C GLY A 89 9.09 -1.84 -27.20
N ALA A 90 7.99 -2.41 -26.69
CA ALA A 90 6.72 -2.61 -27.39
C ALA A 90 5.57 -1.76 -26.79
N GLU A 91 5.91 -0.71 -26.03
CA GLU A 91 5.01 0.22 -25.33
C GLU A 91 4.10 -0.40 -24.26
N ARG A 92 4.38 -1.63 -23.81
CA ARG A 92 3.58 -2.31 -22.79
C ARG A 92 4.06 -1.93 -21.40
N ARG A 93 3.14 -1.99 -20.43
CA ARG A 93 3.47 -1.79 -19.01
C ARG A 93 4.17 -3.02 -18.45
N TYR A 94 5.19 -2.80 -17.63
CA TYR A 94 5.83 -3.87 -16.86
C TYR A 94 4.84 -4.52 -15.87
N PRO A 95 5.01 -5.81 -15.54
CA PRO A 95 4.13 -6.50 -14.59
C PRO A 95 4.16 -5.86 -13.19
N SER A 96 2.99 -5.42 -12.68
CA SER A 96 2.87 -4.68 -11.41
C SER A 96 3.30 -5.44 -10.14
N HIS A 97 3.45 -6.76 -10.22
CA HIS A 97 3.89 -7.59 -9.09
C HIS A 97 5.42 -7.73 -9.00
N LEU A 98 6.15 -7.16 -9.96
CA LEU A 98 7.60 -7.22 -10.10
C LEU A 98 8.19 -5.82 -9.94
N ASP A 99 9.39 -5.76 -9.38
CA ASP A 99 10.11 -4.50 -9.19
C ASP A 99 10.95 -4.25 -10.45
N THR A 100 10.56 -3.26 -11.26
CA THR A 100 11.28 -2.86 -12.48
C THR A 100 12.60 -2.17 -12.12
N ILE A 101 13.68 -2.62 -12.76
CA ILE A 101 14.99 -2.00 -12.78
C ILE A 101 15.03 -1.14 -14.04
N LEU A 102 15.15 0.17 -13.86
CA LEU A 102 15.07 1.14 -14.95
C LEU A 102 16.44 1.57 -15.48
N ASP A 103 17.54 1.17 -14.83
CA ASP A 103 18.92 1.42 -15.25
C ASP A 103 19.85 0.49 -14.42
N PRO A 104 20.07 -0.78 -14.81
CA PRO A 104 20.85 -1.72 -13.98
C PRO A 104 22.34 -1.34 -13.93
N GLU A 105 22.95 -1.40 -12.74
CA GLU A 105 24.41 -1.35 -12.58
C GLU A 105 25.06 -2.60 -13.22
N PRO A 106 26.36 -2.55 -13.62
CA PRO A 106 27.06 -3.73 -14.11
C PRO A 106 27.00 -4.93 -13.16
N GLY A 107 26.45 -6.05 -13.63
CA GLY A 107 26.27 -7.29 -12.87
C GLY A 107 24.88 -7.45 -12.24
N GLU A 108 24.03 -6.42 -12.30
CA GLU A 108 22.65 -6.51 -11.81
C GLU A 108 21.72 -7.20 -12.83
N TRP A 109 22.05 -7.14 -14.11
CA TRP A 109 21.30 -7.81 -15.17
C TRP A 109 21.90 -9.17 -15.50
N TRP A 110 21.06 -10.21 -15.56
CA TRP A 110 21.49 -11.60 -15.78
C TRP A 110 22.33 -11.78 -17.06
N ALA A 111 22.13 -10.91 -18.06
CA ALA A 111 22.82 -11.00 -19.34
C ALA A 111 24.07 -10.10 -19.46
N ASP A 112 24.44 -9.38 -18.39
CA ASP A 112 25.76 -8.73 -18.30
C ASP A 112 26.89 -9.77 -18.40
N VAL A 113 26.70 -10.98 -17.85
CA VAL A 113 27.66 -12.10 -17.94
C VAL A 113 27.91 -12.54 -19.39
N TYR A 114 26.94 -12.32 -20.27
CA TYR A 114 27.01 -12.66 -21.68
C TYR A 114 27.41 -11.47 -22.56
N GLY A 115 27.70 -10.30 -21.98
CA GLY A 115 28.09 -9.10 -22.73
C GLY A 115 27.01 -8.57 -23.69
N LEU A 116 25.74 -8.89 -23.45
CA LEU A 116 24.64 -8.46 -24.31
C LEU A 116 24.37 -6.96 -24.14
N ALA A 117 23.75 -6.32 -25.14
CA ALA A 117 23.27 -4.95 -25.00
C ALA A 117 22.15 -4.91 -23.95
N ARG A 118 22.28 -4.02 -22.95
CA ARG A 118 21.30 -3.86 -21.88
C ARG A 118 19.96 -3.40 -22.48
N PRO A 119 18.83 -4.09 -22.19
CA PRO A 119 17.53 -3.53 -22.51
C PRO A 119 17.33 -2.26 -21.66
N PRO A 120 16.56 -1.30 -22.17
CA PRO A 120 16.29 -0.06 -21.44
C PRO A 120 15.67 -0.32 -20.06
N GLU A 121 14.82 -1.36 -19.88
CA GLU A 121 14.29 -1.72 -18.57
C GLU A 121 14.07 -3.24 -18.37
N THR A 122 14.28 -3.75 -17.15
CA THR A 122 14.13 -5.19 -16.77
C THR A 122 13.58 -5.40 -15.35
N PHE A 123 13.49 -6.63 -14.80
CA PHE A 123 13.05 -6.89 -13.43
C PHE A 123 13.62 -8.20 -12.85
N TYR A 124 13.68 -8.31 -11.51
CA TYR A 124 14.02 -9.58 -10.84
C TYR A 124 12.79 -10.49 -10.68
N ARG A 125 12.91 -11.76 -11.07
CA ARG A 125 11.84 -12.75 -10.84
C ARG A 125 11.80 -13.27 -9.40
N ASN A 126 12.95 -13.32 -8.72
CA ASN A 126 13.06 -13.86 -7.37
C ASN A 126 12.51 -12.89 -6.30
N ARG A 127 11.45 -13.30 -5.60
CA ARG A 127 10.78 -12.47 -4.57
C ARG A 127 11.63 -12.22 -3.33
N SER A 128 12.36 -13.22 -2.81
CA SER A 128 13.14 -13.05 -1.59
C SER A 128 14.30 -12.06 -1.81
N TYR A 129 14.91 -12.10 -2.99
CA TYR A 129 15.92 -11.14 -3.42
C TYR A 129 15.34 -9.71 -3.52
N ARG A 130 14.18 -9.54 -4.15
CA ARG A 130 13.48 -8.24 -4.23
C ARG A 130 13.11 -7.68 -2.86
N ASP A 131 12.60 -8.52 -1.95
CA ASP A 131 12.23 -8.09 -0.60
C ASP A 131 13.48 -7.68 0.22
N ALA A 132 14.63 -8.32 -0.01
CA ALA A 132 15.90 -7.94 0.59
C ALA A 132 16.43 -6.59 0.06
N MET A 133 16.42 -6.39 -1.27
CA MET A 133 16.73 -5.11 -1.91
C MET A 133 15.83 -3.99 -1.35
N ARG A 134 14.51 -4.21 -1.29
CA ARG A 134 13.54 -3.21 -0.78
C ARG A 134 13.79 -2.83 0.69
N ARG A 135 14.13 -3.80 1.54
CA ARG A 135 14.50 -3.54 2.95
C ARG A 135 15.73 -2.63 3.03
N ARG A 136 16.72 -2.88 2.17
CA ARG A 136 17.96 -2.10 2.11
C ARG A 136 17.72 -0.67 1.60
N SER A 137 17.02 -0.49 0.48
CA SER A 137 16.71 0.86 -0.04
C SER A 137 15.89 1.69 0.95
N ARG A 138 14.93 1.07 1.66
CA ARG A 138 14.18 1.77 2.72
C ARG A 138 15.05 2.20 3.90
N TRP A 139 16.08 1.40 4.24
CA TRP A 139 17.06 1.76 5.25
C TRP A 139 17.94 2.92 4.75
N GLU A 140 18.48 2.82 3.54
CA GLU A 140 19.38 3.83 2.91
C GLU A 140 18.69 5.20 2.73
N VAL A 141 17.45 5.23 2.25
CA VAL A 141 16.67 6.48 2.09
C VAL A 141 16.30 7.11 3.44
N ARG A 142 16.29 6.33 4.52
CA ARG A 142 15.94 6.79 5.88
C ARG A 142 17.11 6.73 6.86
N VAL A 143 18.36 6.73 6.38
CA VAL A 143 19.57 6.61 7.23
C VAL A 143 19.57 7.60 8.39
N ALA A 144 19.12 8.84 8.18
CA ALA A 144 19.00 9.84 9.25
C ALA A 144 18.07 9.40 10.41
N LYS A 145 17.01 8.62 10.12
CA LYS A 145 16.05 8.09 11.10
C LYS A 145 16.41 6.68 11.58
N LEU A 146 17.17 5.91 10.81
CA LEU A 146 17.49 4.50 11.06
C LEU A 146 18.96 4.26 11.44
N ARG A 147 19.76 5.31 11.68
CA ARG A 147 21.18 5.23 12.05
C ARG A 147 21.50 4.31 13.24
N HIS A 148 20.53 4.07 14.12
CA HIS A 148 20.67 3.22 15.30
C HIS A 148 20.36 1.73 15.02
N VAL A 149 19.91 1.40 13.79
CA VAL A 149 19.61 0.04 13.36
C VAL A 149 20.70 -0.41 12.39
N PRO A 150 21.31 -1.59 12.60
CA PRO A 150 22.31 -2.11 11.67
C PRO A 150 21.76 -2.24 10.25
N PRO A 151 22.58 -2.02 9.21
CA PRO A 151 22.14 -2.11 7.83
C PRO A 151 21.65 -3.53 7.50
N PRO A 152 20.57 -3.67 6.70
CA PRO A 152 20.15 -4.97 6.21
C PRO A 152 21.29 -5.65 5.42
N PRO A 153 21.48 -6.98 5.54
CA PRO A 153 22.50 -7.70 4.79
C PRO A 153 22.29 -7.53 3.28
N ARG A 154 23.40 -7.46 2.53
CA ARG A 154 23.37 -7.38 1.07
C ARG A 154 22.78 -8.66 0.50
N ALA A 155 21.80 -8.52 -0.38
CA ALA A 155 21.25 -9.63 -1.12
C ALA A 155 22.22 -10.02 -2.24
N VAL A 156 22.50 -11.31 -2.42
CA VAL A 156 23.27 -11.83 -3.55
C VAL A 156 22.29 -12.13 -4.70
N PRO A 157 22.55 -11.67 -5.94
CA PRO A 157 21.69 -11.99 -7.09
C PRO A 157 21.52 -13.51 -7.21
N PRO A 158 20.32 -14.01 -7.55
CA PRO A 158 20.06 -15.45 -7.64
C PRO A 158 20.78 -16.15 -8.80
N TYR A 159 21.54 -15.42 -9.62
CA TYR A 159 22.27 -15.91 -10.78
C TYR A 159 23.77 -15.58 -10.71
N GLY A 160 24.28 -15.24 -9.52
CA GLY A 160 25.69 -14.93 -9.25
C GLY A 160 26.42 -16.04 -8.50
#